data_AF-A0A329VTD4-F1
#
_entry.id   AF-A0A329VTD4-F1
#
_cell.length_a   1.000
_cell.length_b   1.000
_cell.length_c   1.000
_cell.angle_alpha   90.00
_cell.angle_beta   90.00
_cell.angle_gamma   90.00
#
_symmetry.space_group_name_H-M   'P 1'
#
loop_
_entity.id
_entity.type
_entity.pdbx_description
1 polymer ?
#
loop_
_entity_poly.entity_id
_entity_poly.type
_entity_poly.pdbx_seq_one_letter_code
_entity_poly.pdbx_strand_id
1 'polypeptide(L)' 'MKNDLHRWRKEACRQDWIKLAQIAGTSVGYLDQIAYSNRRASPKMAIRIEEGTKEFSEISPVEKESLVFATPQKNHVS' A
#
# COMPACT_ATOMS: atom_id res chain seq x y z
N MET A 1 1.46 -9.58 10.98
CA MET A 1 0.27 -8.89 10.43
C MET A 1 0.33 -8.97 8.91
N LYS A 2 -0.80 -9.21 8.25
CA LYS A 2 -0.88 -9.23 6.78
C LYS A 2 -0.88 -7.79 6.29
N ASN A 3 -0.22 -7.54 5.16
CA ASN A 3 -0.16 -6.20 4.57
C ASN A 3 -1.53 -5.78 4.03
N ASP A 4 -2.16 -4.82 4.68
CA ASP A 4 -3.53 -4.41 4.35
C ASP A 4 -3.61 -3.65 3.02
N LEU A 5 -2.50 -3.07 2.55
CA LEU A 5 -2.42 -2.50 1.20
C LEU A 5 -2.60 -3.55 0.10
N HIS A 6 -2.24 -4.81 0.38
CA HIS A 6 -2.49 -5.90 -0.56
C HIS A 6 -4.00 -6.16 -0.73
N ARG A 7 -4.78 -6.08 0.37
CA ARG A 7 -6.24 -6.16 0.32
C ARG A 7 -6.78 -5.00 -0.51
N TRP A 8 -6.39 -3.78 -0.14
CA TRP A 8 -6.82 -2.56 -0.84
C TRP A 8 -6.56 -2.64 -2.35
N ARG A 9 -5.37 -3.10 -2.75
CA ARG A 9 -5.01 -3.31 -4.17
C ARG A 9 -5.96 -4.25 -4.91
N LYS A 10 -6.48 -5.30 -4.26
CA LYS A 10 -7.39 -6.27 -4.88
C LYS A 10 -8.80 -5.74 -5.06
N GLU A 11 -9.23 -4.87 -4.15
CA GLU A 11 -10.54 -4.23 -4.18
C GLU A 11 -10.55 -3.06 -5.18
N ALA A 12 -9.42 -2.35 -5.32
CA ALA A 12 -9.28 -1.20 -6.19
C ALA A 12 -9.22 -1.55 -7.67
N CYS A 13 -9.87 -0.72 -8.50
CA CYS A 13 -9.66 -0.77 -9.93
C CYS A 13 -8.28 -0.19 -10.31
N ARG A 14 -7.86 -0.38 -11.57
CA ARG A 14 -6.56 0.11 -12.05
C ARG A 14 -6.44 1.63 -11.93
N GLN A 15 -7.52 2.37 -12.16
CA GLN A 15 -7.52 3.84 -12.12
C GLN A 15 -7.35 4.34 -10.69
N ASP A 16 -8.03 3.71 -9.73
CA ASP A 16 -7.87 4.04 -8.30
C ASP A 16 -6.46 3.78 -7.81
N TRP A 17 -5.83 2.69 -8.25
CA TRP A 17 -4.45 2.40 -7.91
C TRP A 17 -3.46 3.44 -8.43
N ILE A 18 -3.65 3.89 -9.68
CA ILE A 18 -2.85 4.98 -10.27
C ILE A 18 -3.07 6.28 -9.50
N LYS A 19 -4.32 6.61 -9.18
CA LYS A 19 -4.69 7.81 -8.43
C LYS A 19 -4.09 7.80 -7.02
N LEU A 20 -4.14 6.67 -6.32
CA LEU A 20 -3.53 6.51 -5.01
C LEU A 20 -2.02 6.75 -5.05
N ALA A 21 -1.32 6.22 -6.07
CA ALA A 21 0.11 6.46 -6.24
C ALA A 21 0.42 7.96 -6.42
N GLN A 22 -0.40 8.67 -7.21
CA GLN A 22 -0.28 10.12 -7.39
C GLN A 22 -0.51 10.89 -6.09
N ILE A 23 -1.58 10.59 -5.35
CA ILE A 23 -1.89 11.24 -4.06
C ILE A 23 -0.78 10.99 -3.04
N ALA A 24 -0.31 9.75 -2.93
CA ALA A 24 0.77 9.38 -2.01
C ALA A 24 2.15 9.93 -2.43
N GLY A 25 2.26 10.56 -3.61
CA GLY A 25 3.48 11.13 -4.14
C GLY A 25 4.55 10.06 -4.43
N THR A 26 4.13 8.93 -5.02
CA THR A 26 4.99 7.82 -5.38
C THR A 26 4.65 7.25 -6.77
N SER A 27 5.41 6.26 -7.22
CA SER A 27 5.10 5.54 -8.47
C SER A 27 4.22 4.32 -8.20
N VAL A 28 3.46 3.90 -9.21
CA VAL A 28 2.67 2.66 -9.17
C VAL A 28 3.56 1.46 -8.82
N GLY A 29 4.74 1.34 -9.44
CA GLY A 29 5.65 0.23 -9.18
C GLY A 29 6.20 0.21 -7.75
N TYR A 30 6.47 1.39 -7.16
CA TYR A 30 6.89 1.46 -5.76
C TYR A 30 5.73 1.11 -4.81
N LEU A 31 4.52 1.55 -5.14
CA LEU A 31 3.32 1.21 -4.39
C LEU A 31 3.01 -0.29 -4.48
N ASP A 32 3.22 -0.93 -5.64
CA ASP A 32 3.15 -2.37 -5.81
C ASP A 32 4.18 -3.09 -4.93
N GLN A 33 5.44 -2.65 -4.92
CA GLN A 33 6.45 -3.26 -4.04
C GLN A 33 6.03 -3.23 -2.57
N ILE A 34 5.38 -2.15 -2.12
CA ILE A 34 4.81 -2.10 -0.77
C ILE A 34 3.66 -3.09 -0.68
N ALA A 35 2.66 -3.05 -1.55
CA ALA A 35 1.46 -3.88 -1.48
C ALA A 35 1.77 -5.39 -1.47
N TYR A 36 2.80 -5.82 -2.21
CA TYR A 36 3.21 -7.22 -2.26
C TYR A 36 4.26 -7.59 -1.19
N SER A 37 4.51 -6.71 -0.22
CA SER A 37 5.49 -6.90 0.86
C SER A 37 6.92 -7.19 0.38
N ASN A 38 7.25 -6.76 -0.85
CA ASN A 38 8.61 -6.75 -1.37
C ASN A 38 9.44 -5.63 -0.74
N ARG A 39 8.77 -4.59 -0.24
CA ARG A 39 9.39 -3.45 0.43
C ARG A 39 8.54 -2.98 1.61
N ARG A 40 9.20 -2.54 2.67
CA ARG A 40 8.52 -1.87 3.80
C ARG A 40 8.33 -0.39 3.50
N ALA A 41 7.15 0.14 3.79
CA ALA A 41 6.91 1.58 3.75
C ALA A 41 7.68 2.28 4.89
N SER A 42 8.20 3.48 4.63
CA SER A 42 8.64 4.36 5.72
C SER A 42 7.42 4.90 6.46
N PRO A 43 7.53 5.34 7.73
CA PRO A 43 6.41 5.95 8.46
C PRO A 43 5.75 7.09 7.69
N LYS A 44 6.55 7.97 7.06
CA LYS A 44 6.04 9.07 6.24
C LYS A 44 5.29 8.60 5.00
N MET A 45 5.77 7.54 4.34
CA MET A 45 5.07 6.95 3.20
C MET A 45 3.78 6.27 3.64
N ALA A 46 3.78 5.59 4.78
CA ALA A 46 2.61 4.93 5.32
C ALA A 46 1.49 5.92 5.67
N ILE A 47 1.83 7.08 6.26
CA ILE A 47 0.88 8.17 6.52
C ILE A 47 0.24 8.67 5.21
N ARG A 48 1.06 8.93 4.18
CA ARG A 48 0.56 9.39 2.86
C ARG A 48 -0.34 8.37 2.18
N ILE A 49 -0.04 7.08 2.32
CA ILE A 49 -0.89 6.01 1.78
C ILE A 49 -2.21 5.96 2.55
N GLU A 50 -2.18 5.98 3.89
CA GLU A 50 -3.40 6.02 4.71
C GLU A 50 -4.28 7.22 4.33
N GLU A 51 -3.72 8.42 4.32
CA GLU A 51 -4.42 9.65 3.91
C GLU A 51 -4.99 9.52 2.49
N GLY A 52 -4.19 9.02 1.55
CA GLY A 52 -4.64 8.81 0.18
C GLY A 52 -5.77 7.80 0.06
N THR A 53 -5.78 6.73 0.86
CA THR A 53 -6.86 5.73 0.83
C THR A 53 -8.17 6.25 1.42
N LYS A 54 -8.15 7.29 2.26
CA LYS A 54 -9.36 7.93 2.81
C LYS A 54 -10.15 8.71 1.74
N GLU A 55 -9.53 9.04 0.61
CA GLU A 55 -10.16 9.72 -0.53
C GLU A 55 -11.05 8.80 -1.38
N PHE A 56 -11.09 7.49 -1.08
CA PHE A 56 -11.87 6.50 -1.82
C PHE A 56 -12.98 5.95 -0.94
N SER A 57 -14.22 6.40 -1.15
CA SER A 57 -15.37 6.02 -0.32
C SER A 57 -15.81 4.56 -0.45
N GLU A 58 -15.45 3.91 -1.56
CA GLU A 58 -15.89 2.54 -1.88
C GLU A 58 -15.01 1.45 -1.26
N ILE A 59 -13.82 1.79 -0.76
CA ILE A 59 -12.81 0.84 -0.31
C ILE A 59 -12.38 1.21 1.11
N SER A 60 -12.41 0.24 2.03
CA SER A 60 -11.99 0.49 3.41
C SER A 60 -10.54 1.01 3.45
N PRO A 61 -10.27 2.17 4.08
CA PRO A 61 -8.93 2.75 4.14
C PRO A 61 -7.91 1.80 4.79
N VAL A 62 -6.64 2.03 4.48
CA VAL A 62 -5.52 1.26 5.03
C VAL A 62 -4.93 2.00 6.22
N GLU A 63 -4.67 1.30 7.32
CA GLU A 63 -3.97 1.87 8.48
C GLU A 63 -2.45 1.88 8.25
N LYS A 64 -1.79 3.00 8.57
CA LYS A 64 -0.34 3.14 8.42
C LYS A 64 0.45 2.08 9.21
N GLU A 65 -0.03 1.65 10.37
CA GLU A 65 0.58 0.60 11.20
C GLU A 65 0.72 -0.71 10.42
N SER A 66 -0.30 -1.06 9.62
CA SER A 66 -0.27 -2.28 8.79
C SER A 66 0.86 -2.27 7.75
N LEU A 67 1.30 -1.08 7.33
CA LEU A 67 2.36 -0.86 6.33
C LEU A 67 3.75 -0.82 6.96
N VAL A 68 3.85 -0.16 8.12
CA VAL A 68 5.11 -0.02 8.86
C VAL A 68 5.51 -1.34 9.52
N PHE A 69 4.53 -2.11 10.00
CA PHE A 69 4.76 -3.39 10.67
C PHE A 69 4.50 -4.61 9.77
N ALA A 70 4.30 -4.39 8.46
CA ALA A 70 4.21 -5.46 7.49
C ALA A 70 5.48 -6.33 7.53
N THR A 71 5.29 -7.64 7.62
CA THR A 71 6.38 -8.60 7.52
C THR A 71 6.78 -8.72 6.04
N PRO A 72 8.04 -8.46 5.66
CA PRO A 72 8.50 -8.65 4.29
C PRO A 72 8.30 -10.11 3.87
N GLN A 73 8.02 -10.35 2.58
CA GLN A 73 8.11 -11.71 2.06
C GLN A 73 9.55 -12.19 2.22
N LYS A 74 9.76 -13.32 2.90
CA LYS A 74 11.03 -14.03 2.82
C LYS A 74 11.13 -14.53 1.38
N ASN A 75 11.99 -13.93 0.58
CA ASN A 75 12.42 -14.56 -0.66
C ASN A 75 13.02 -15.91 -0.25
N HIS A 76 12.34 -17.02 -0.57
CA HIS A 76 13.00 -18.32 -0.61
C HIS A 76 14.07 -18.20 -1.69
N VAL A 77 15.30 -17.93 -1.28
CA VAL A 77 16.47 -18.17 -2.12
C VAL A 77 16.59 -19.68 -2.14
N SER A 78 16.07 -20.30 -3.21
CA SER A 78 16.36 -21.69 -3.55
C SER A 78 17.82 -21.83 -3.99
#